data_AF-A0A2N0QHN2-F1
#
_entry.id   AF-A0A2N0QHN2-F1
#
_cell.length_a   1.000
_cell.length_b   1.000
_cell.length_c   1.000
_cell.angle_alpha   90.00
_cell.angle_beta   90.00
_cell.angle_gamma   90.00
#
_symmetry.space_group_name_H-M   'P 1'
#
loop_
_entity.id
_entity.type
_entity.pdbx_description
1 polymer ?
#
loop_
_entity_poly.entity_id
_entity_poly.type
_entity_poly.pdbx_seq_one_letter_code
_entity_poly.pdbx_strand_id
1 'polypeptide(L)'
;MVFNQAYSELLAKLSASLINEAWIHLTSRKRKPLSEKEASEINPIVELFLKYEAIRYQKRLMCQRRTQSWLECPTSFKKIPFIFVSDNDTQTDNITWPEALKYNHKEENNHWIMNELK
;
A
#
# COMPACT_ATOMS: atom_id res chain seq x y z
N MET A 1 -13.79 20.61 -12.99
CA MET A 1 -12.52 19.89 -13.20
C MET A 1 -12.60 19.14 -14.52
N VAL A 2 -11.66 19.38 -15.44
CA VAL A 2 -11.64 18.72 -16.75
C VAL A 2 -10.18 18.44 -17.13
N PHE A 3 -9.82 17.17 -17.25
CA PHE A 3 -8.55 16.76 -17.85
C PHE A 3 -8.61 16.87 -19.37
N ASN A 4 -7.46 17.05 -20.01
CA ASN A 4 -7.39 17.09 -21.47
C ASN A 4 -7.85 15.76 -22.12
N GLN A 5 -8.50 15.86 -23.29
CA GLN A 5 -8.92 14.71 -24.10
C GLN A 5 -7.75 13.78 -24.45
N ALA A 6 -6.52 14.30 -24.55
CA ALA A 6 -5.31 13.52 -24.80
C ALA A 6 -5.08 12.40 -23.77
N TYR A 7 -5.62 12.54 -22.55
CA TYR A 7 -5.48 11.52 -21.50
C TYR A 7 -6.65 10.54 -21.45
N SER A 8 -7.61 10.62 -22.38
CA SER A 8 -8.82 9.79 -22.38
C SER A 8 -8.53 8.29 -22.22
N GLU A 9 -7.49 7.76 -22.87
CA GLU A 9 -7.08 6.36 -22.73
C GLU A 9 -6.59 5.98 -21.32
N LEU A 10 -5.94 6.91 -20.62
CA LEU A 10 -5.50 6.71 -19.24
C LEU A 10 -6.67 6.83 -18.27
N LEU A 11 -7.54 7.82 -18.50
CA LEU A 11 -8.73 8.05 -17.69
C LEU A 11 -9.72 6.89 -17.80
N ALA A 12 -9.86 6.27 -18.97
CA ALA A 12 -10.70 5.08 -19.17
C ALA A 12 -10.28 3.87 -18.31
N LYS A 13 -9.03 3.82 -17.85
CA LYS A 13 -8.50 2.77 -16.97
C LYS A 13 -8.71 3.05 -15.48
N LEU A 14 -9.15 4.26 -15.14
CA LEU A 14 -9.34 4.75 -13.78
C LEU A 14 -10.83 4.86 -13.44
N SER A 15 -11.19 4.63 -12.18
CA SER A 15 -12.55 4.92 -11.71
C SER A 15 -12.74 6.43 -11.52
N ALA A 16 -14.00 6.89 -11.60
CA ALA A 16 -14.33 8.31 -11.44
C ALA A 16 -13.84 8.91 -10.11
N SER A 17 -13.83 8.12 -9.03
CA SER A 17 -13.31 8.54 -7.72
C SER A 17 -11.82 8.85 -7.76
N LEU A 18 -11.03 8.00 -8.44
CA LEU A 18 -9.58 8.16 -8.56
C LEU A 18 -9.22 9.33 -9.47
N ILE A 19 -10.02 9.57 -10.51
CA ILE A 19 -9.86 10.73 -11.38
C ILE A 19 -9.98 12.01 -10.53
N ASN A 20 -11.02 12.13 -9.72
CA ASN A 20 -11.22 13.28 -8.85
C ASN A 20 -10.09 13.43 -7.80
N GLU A 21 -9.69 12.33 -7.17
CA GLU A 21 -8.58 12.31 -6.21
C GLU A 21 -7.26 12.74 -6.86
N ALA A 22 -6.97 12.25 -8.07
CA ALA A 22 -5.77 12.61 -8.82
C ALA A 22 -5.70 14.12 -9.09
N TRP A 23 -6.82 14.75 -9.45
CA TRP A 23 -6.84 16.20 -9.67
C TRP A 23 -6.69 17.00 -8.39
N ILE A 24 -7.35 16.58 -7.31
CA ILE A 24 -7.13 17.20 -6.00
C ILE A 24 -5.64 17.08 -5.66
N HIS A 25 -5.00 15.93 -5.86
CA HIS A 25 -3.57 15.77 -5.61
C HIS A 25 -2.69 16.65 -6.50
N LEU A 26 -3.03 16.84 -7.77
CA LEU A 26 -2.26 17.70 -8.68
C LEU A 26 -2.40 19.19 -8.33
N THR A 27 -3.61 19.63 -7.97
CA THR A 27 -3.93 21.05 -7.73
C THR A 27 -3.70 21.50 -6.27
N SER A 28 -3.75 20.58 -5.30
CA SER A 28 -3.56 20.88 -3.87
C SER A 28 -2.21 20.40 -3.30
N ARG A 29 -1.27 19.97 -4.17
CA ARG A 29 0.02 19.46 -3.72
C ARG A 29 0.77 20.50 -2.89
N LYS A 30 1.29 20.08 -1.73
CA LYS A 30 2.07 20.95 -0.82
C LYS A 30 3.29 21.61 -1.47
N ARG A 31 3.89 20.96 -2.48
CA ARG A 31 5.04 21.48 -3.23
C ARG A 31 4.67 21.52 -4.71
N LYS A 32 4.75 22.72 -5.30
CA LYS A 32 4.45 22.98 -6.71
C LYS A 32 3.07 22.40 -7.10
N PRO A 33 1.98 22.92 -6.50
CA PRO A 33 0.65 22.64 -7.02
C PRO A 33 0.59 23.11 -8.47
N LEU A 34 0.00 22.29 -9.34
CA LEU A 34 -0.32 22.70 -10.69
C LEU A 34 -1.55 23.60 -10.63
N SER A 35 -1.53 24.69 -11.41
CA SER A 35 -2.76 25.45 -11.64
C SER A 35 -3.78 24.59 -12.38
N GLU A 36 -5.06 24.90 -12.25
CA GLU A 36 -6.12 24.18 -12.99
C GLU A 36 -5.90 24.22 -14.50
N LYS A 37 -5.32 25.32 -14.99
CA LYS A 37 -4.95 25.48 -16.40
C LYS A 37 -3.85 24.49 -16.81
N GLU A 38 -2.76 24.42 -16.06
CA GLU A 38 -1.67 23.47 -16.37
C GLU A 38 -2.11 22.00 -16.21
N ALA A 39 -3.04 21.72 -15.29
CA ALA A 39 -3.60 20.39 -15.09
C ALA A 39 -4.61 19.98 -16.18
N SER A 40 -5.29 20.95 -16.80
CA SER A 40 -6.22 20.73 -17.93
C SER A 40 -5.53 20.75 -19.30
N GLU A 41 -4.34 21.33 -19.38
CA GLU A 41 -3.51 21.33 -20.58
C GLU A 41 -2.72 20.01 -20.77
N ILE A 42 -2.10 19.88 -21.94
CA ILE A 42 -1.19 18.77 -22.24
C ILE A 42 0.14 19.06 -21.54
N ASN A 43 0.38 18.36 -20.44
CA ASN A 43 1.51 18.51 -19.55
C ASN A 43 2.08 17.12 -19.23
N PRO A 44 3.36 16.85 -19.56
CA PRO A 44 3.96 15.54 -19.35
C PRO A 44 3.99 15.12 -17.88
N ILE A 45 3.98 16.07 -16.95
CA ILE A 45 3.92 15.80 -15.50
C ILE A 45 2.57 15.15 -15.14
N VAL A 46 1.48 15.67 -15.71
CA VAL A 46 0.12 15.13 -15.51
C VAL A 46 0.02 13.74 -16.14
N GLU A 47 0.55 13.56 -17.35
CA GLU A 47 0.56 12.27 -18.03
C GLU A 47 1.30 11.20 -17.23
N LEU A 48 2.52 11.51 -16.76
CA LEU A 48 3.33 10.60 -15.95
C LEU A 48 2.62 10.24 -14.64
N PHE A 49 1.98 11.21 -14.01
CA PHE A 49 1.22 11.00 -12.78
C PHE A 49 0.02 10.06 -13.01
N LEU A 50 -0.77 10.30 -14.06
CA LEU A 50 -1.92 9.44 -14.40
C LEU A 50 -1.49 8.01 -14.76
N LYS A 51 -0.37 7.84 -15.47
CA LYS A 51 0.23 6.52 -15.74
C LYS A 51 0.58 5.79 -14.44
N TYR A 52 1.21 6.49 -13.50
CA TYR A 52 1.57 5.91 -12.21
C TYR A 52 0.32 5.48 -11.41
N GLU A 53 -0.70 6.34 -11.33
CA GLU A 53 -1.95 6.01 -10.62
C GLU A 53 -2.69 4.84 -11.27
N ALA A 54 -2.73 4.76 -12.60
CA ALA A 54 -3.32 3.61 -13.30
C ALA A 54 -2.60 2.30 -12.96
N ILE A 55 -1.27 2.28 -12.99
CA ILE A 55 -0.46 1.10 -12.63
C ILE A 55 -0.66 0.75 -11.16
N ARG A 56 -0.62 1.73 -10.26
CA ARG A 56 -0.83 1.57 -8.82
C ARG A 56 -2.19 0.93 -8.53
N TYR A 57 -3.24 1.41 -9.20
CA TYR A 57 -4.58 0.88 -9.03
C TYR A 57 -4.73 -0.54 -9.57
N GLN A 58 -4.21 -0.81 -10.77
CA GLN A 58 -4.22 -2.16 -11.34
C GLN A 58 -3.49 -3.16 -10.43
N LYS A 59 -2.32 -2.80 -9.90
CA LYS A 59 -1.60 -3.63 -8.91
C LYS A 59 -2.45 -3.90 -7.68
N ARG A 60 -3.10 -2.87 -7.14
CA ARG A 60 -4.00 -3.01 -5.97
C ARG A 60 -5.17 -3.94 -6.25
N LEU A 61 -5.80 -3.84 -7.42
CA LEU A 61 -6.87 -4.75 -7.85
C LEU A 61 -6.41 -6.21 -7.93
N MET A 62 -5.23 -6.46 -8.49
CA MET A 62 -4.67 -7.82 -8.59
C MET A 62 -4.35 -8.40 -7.21
N CYS A 63 -3.84 -7.59 -6.28
CA CYS A 63 -3.62 -8.01 -4.90
C CYS A 63 -4.95 -8.31 -4.18
N GLN A 64 -5.96 -7.45 -4.34
CA GLN A 64 -7.28 -7.66 -3.74
C GLN A 64 -7.90 -8.99 -4.17
N ARG A 65 -7.86 -9.32 -5.47
CA ARG A 65 -8.36 -10.60 -5.98
C ARG A 65 -7.67 -11.81 -5.35
N ARG A 66 -6.35 -11.75 -5.15
CA ARG A 66 -5.58 -12.81 -4.48
C ARG A 66 -5.95 -12.97 -3.00
N THR A 67 -6.24 -11.87 -2.30
CA THR A 67 -6.73 -11.92 -0.93
C THR A 67 -8.18 -12.36 -0.83
N GLN A 68 -9.02 -12.05 -1.83
CA GLN A 68 -10.41 -12.53 -1.89
C GLN A 68 -10.43 -14.06 -2.03
N SER A 69 -9.58 -14.62 -2.90
CA SER A 69 -9.43 -16.08 -3.00
C SER A 69 -8.91 -16.75 -1.71
N TRP A 70 -8.29 -16.00 -0.81
CA TRP A 70 -7.87 -16.47 0.52
C TRP A 70 -9.01 -16.43 1.57
N LEU A 71 -9.96 -15.50 1.41
CA LEU A 71 -11.15 -15.39 2.26
C LEU A 71 -12.28 -16.35 1.86
N GLU A 72 -12.20 -16.96 0.67
CA GLU A 72 -13.12 -18.01 0.20
C GLU A 72 -12.85 -19.39 0.83
N CYS A 73 -11.86 -19.52 1.72
CA CYS A 73 -11.80 -20.68 2.61
C CYS A 73 -13.04 -20.64 3.51
N PRO A 74 -13.97 -21.60 3.43
CA PRO A 74 -15.10 -21.63 4.34
C PRO A 74 -14.56 -21.69 5.76
N THR A 75 -15.10 -20.82 6.60
CA THR A 75 -14.89 -20.74 8.04
C THR A 75 -15.09 -22.11 8.69
N SER A 76 -14.05 -22.93 8.70
CA SER A 76 -13.92 -24.07 9.59
C SER A 76 -12.60 -23.94 10.33
N PHE A 77 -12.43 -22.83 11.04
CA PHE A 77 -11.72 -22.92 12.31
C PHE A 77 -12.55 -23.87 13.17
N LYS A 78 -12.31 -25.18 13.02
CA LYS A 78 -12.80 -26.18 13.96
C LYS A 78 -12.32 -25.67 15.31
N LYS A 79 -13.26 -25.22 16.13
CA LYS A 79 -13.04 -24.85 17.52
C LYS A 79 -12.28 -26.01 18.14
N ILE A 80 -10.97 -25.85 18.30
CA ILE A 80 -10.13 -26.85 18.97
C ILE A 80 -10.74 -26.96 20.37
N PRO A 81 -11.27 -28.12 20.79
CA PRO A 81 -11.63 -28.28 22.18
C PRO A 81 -10.33 -28.17 22.95
N PHE A 82 -10.21 -27.10 23.73
CA PHE A 82 -9.09 -26.87 24.62
C PHE A 82 -9.13 -27.99 25.66
N ILE A 83 -8.36 -29.06 25.44
CA ILE A 83 -8.18 -30.11 26.43
C ILE A 83 -7.32 -29.47 27.52
N PHE A 84 -7.94 -29.03 28.62
CA PHE A 84 -7.21 -28.77 29.85
C PHE A 84 -6.67 -30.11 30.34
N VAL A 85 -5.40 -30.38 30.06
CA VAL A 85 -4.61 -31.31 30.86
C VAL A 85 -4.22 -30.52 32.11
N SER A 86 -4.85 -30.81 33.24
CA SER A 86 -4.38 -30.29 34.52
C SER A 86 -3.15 -31.09 34.94
N ASP A 87 -1.96 -30.57 34.64
CA ASP A 87 -0.75 -31.06 35.27
C ASP A 87 -0.70 -30.48 36.69
N ASN A 88 -1.02 -31.31 37.66
CA ASN A 88 -0.74 -31.03 39.06
C ASN A 88 0.79 -30.96 39.25
N ASP A 89 1.21 -29.88 39.90
CA ASP A 89 2.41 -29.73 40.71
C ASP A 89 3.76 -30.12 40.10
N THR A 90 4.53 -29.12 39.64
CA THR A 90 5.77 -28.73 40.34
C THR A 90 6.36 -27.45 39.73
N GLN A 91 6.57 -26.47 40.61
CA GLN A 91 7.40 -25.29 40.38
C GLN A 91 8.87 -25.73 40.20
N THR A 92 9.47 -25.42 39.06
CA THR A 92 10.93 -25.36 38.92
C THR A 92 11.25 -24.24 37.95
N ASP A 93 11.66 -23.12 38.53
CA ASP A 93 12.28 -22.00 37.85
C ASP A 93 13.53 -22.50 37.12
N ASN A 94 13.57 -22.41 35.79
CA ASN A 94 14.76 -22.35 34.93
C ASN A 94 14.34 -22.24 33.46
N ILE A 95 13.95 -21.03 33.04
CA ILE A 95 13.72 -20.74 31.62
C ILE A 95 15.09 -20.58 30.94
N THR A 96 15.66 -21.68 30.46
CA THR A 96 16.67 -21.63 29.40
C THR A 96 15.95 -21.20 28.11
N TRP A 97 16.11 -19.92 27.76
CA TRP A 97 15.59 -19.35 26.51
C TRP A 97 16.20 -20.09 25.30
N PRO A 98 15.38 -20.61 24.36
CA PRO A 98 15.92 -21.08 23.09
C PRO A 98 16.41 -19.87 22.28
N GLU A 99 17.70 -19.85 22.00
CA GLU A 99 18.46 -18.85 21.24
C GLU A 99 18.12 -18.81 19.73
N ALA A 100 16.87 -19.14 19.38
CA ALA A 100 16.40 -19.20 17.99
C ALA A 100 15.49 -18.03 17.58
N LEU A 101 15.21 -17.08 18.48
CA LEU A 101 14.36 -15.91 18.20
C LEU A 101 15.07 -14.56 18.37
N LYS A 102 16.35 -14.47 18.00
CA LYS A 102 17.01 -13.18 17.76
C LYS A 102 16.95 -12.82 16.27
N TYR A 103 15.74 -12.58 15.77
CA TYR A 103 15.55 -11.78 14.56
C TYR A 103 15.01 -10.41 14.97
N ASN A 104 15.93 -9.49 15.31
CA ASN A 104 15.63 -8.08 15.25
C ASN A 104 15.90 -7.62 13.83
N HIS A 105 14.80 -7.46 13.11
CA HIS A 105 14.68 -6.78 11.83
C HIS A 105 15.21 -5.35 11.97
N LYS A 106 16.50 -5.11 11.71
CA LYS A 106 16.99 -3.78 11.35
C LYS A 106 16.59 -3.56 9.89
N GLU A 107 15.35 -3.11 9.67
CA GLU A 107 15.04 -2.44 8.41
C GLU A 107 15.55 -1.02 8.52
N GLU A 108 16.70 -0.80 7.90
CA GLU A 108 17.28 0.51 7.63
C GLU A 108 16.32 1.27 6.71
N ASN A 109 15.37 1.98 7.33
CA ASN A 109 14.68 3.07 6.66
C ASN A 109 15.22 4.37 7.24
N ASN A 110 15.61 5.26 6.33
CA ASN A 110 16.20 6.60 6.51
C ASN A 110 17.74 6.64 6.55
N HIS A 111 18.35 7.01 5.41
CA HIS A 111 19.17 8.23 5.27
C HIS A 111 19.76 8.30 3.83
N TRP A 112 18.94 8.64 2.84
CA TRP A 112 19.43 9.24 1.58
C TRP A 112 19.43 10.77 1.74
N ILE A 113 20.28 11.27 2.64
CA ILE A 113 20.69 12.66 2.67
C ILE A 113 22.21 12.67 2.54
N MET A 114 22.72 13.52 1.65
CA MET A 114 24.12 13.79 1.29
C MET A 114 24.60 13.14 -0.02
N ASN A 115 23.99 13.55 -1.13
CA ASN A 115 24.74 13.79 -2.36
C ASN A 115 24.45 15.23 -2.82
N GLU A 116 25.05 16.19 -2.13
CA GLU A 116 25.32 17.53 -2.67
C GLU A 116 26.24 18.26 -1.67
N LEU A 117 27.55 18.21 -1.92
CA LEU A 117 28.42 19.35 -1.64
C LEU A 117 29.68 19.22 -2.52
N LYS A 118 29.80 20.26 -3.35
CA LYS A 118 30.97 20.71 -4.09
C LYS A 118 31.96 21.35 -3.12
#